data_AF-A0A4Y1ZRD6-F1
#
_entry.id   AF-A0A4Y1ZRD6-F1
#
_cell.length_a   1.000
_cell.length_b   1.000
_cell.length_c   1.000
_cell.angle_alpha   90.00
_cell.angle_beta   90.00
_cell.angle_gamma   90.00
#
_symmetry.space_group_name_H-M   'P 1'
#
loop_
_entity.id
_entity.type
_entity.pdbx_description
1 polymer ?
#
loop_
_entity_poly.entity_id
_entity_poly.type
_entity_poly.pdbx_seq_one_letter_code
_entity_poly.pdbx_strand_id
1 'polypeptide(L)'
;MHKQCPKGGDSWCKYQRAVHEGKVFVDKPPGLPNDIINSIKTTYMSLCDSNLLSKCLHGKTQNNNESFNNVITILPKETFVEMQSLTLGVNIAVLLFNSGYLGLLDVFKNLGVSLGQETVKNFSLMDSERVKSAKRHSLPTSKLSRKKGNLPKRLNY
;
A
#
# COMPACT_ATOMS: atom_id res chain seq x y z
N MET A 1 -11.66 19.43 18.71
CA MET A 1 -11.38 18.09 18.15
C MET A 1 -11.68 16.91 19.09
N HIS A 2 -11.97 17.09 20.38
CA HIS A 2 -12.25 15.94 21.29
C HIS A 2 -13.55 15.16 21.04
N LYS A 3 -14.50 15.74 20.29
CA LYS A 3 -15.81 15.13 20.03
C LYS A 3 -15.73 13.85 19.17
N GLN A 4 -14.67 13.68 18.41
CA GLN A 4 -14.43 12.51 17.55
C GLN A 4 -13.59 11.42 18.25
N CYS A 5 -13.14 11.67 19.48
CA CYS A 5 -12.34 10.71 20.23
C CYS A 5 -13.22 9.65 20.92
N PRO A 6 -12.72 8.42 21.11
CA PRO A 6 -13.39 7.41 21.93
C PRO A 6 -13.65 7.94 23.34
N LYS A 7 -14.79 7.57 23.93
CA LYS A 7 -15.12 7.89 25.33
C LYS A 7 -14.57 6.81 26.26
N GLY A 8 -14.43 7.14 27.55
CA GLY A 8 -14.04 6.18 28.60
C GLY A 8 -12.60 6.33 29.07
N GLY A 9 -12.26 5.61 30.15
CA GLY A 9 -10.93 5.62 30.77
C GLY A 9 -9.81 5.12 29.85
N ASP A 10 -10.14 4.22 28.92
CA ASP A 10 -9.19 3.67 27.94
C ASP A 10 -9.01 4.55 26.69
N SER A 11 -9.63 5.73 26.67
CA SER A 11 -9.48 6.65 25.54
C SER A 11 -8.03 7.09 25.37
N TRP A 12 -7.56 7.12 24.12
CA TRP A 12 -6.28 7.75 23.79
C TRP A 12 -6.33 9.29 23.94
N CYS A 13 -7.53 9.87 24.04
CA CYS A 13 -7.73 11.30 24.22
C CYS A 13 -7.69 11.69 25.70
N LYS A 14 -6.69 12.51 26.08
CA LYS A 14 -6.50 12.97 27.46
C LYS A 14 -7.73 13.70 28.04
N TYR A 15 -8.42 14.49 27.21
CA TYR A 15 -9.68 15.15 27.60
C TYR A 15 -10.77 14.13 27.94
N GLN A 16 -10.99 13.13 27.08
CA GLN A 16 -12.04 12.12 27.29
C GLN A 16 -11.77 11.26 28.52
N ARG A 17 -10.49 10.97 28.83
CA ARG A 17 -10.11 10.32 30.09
C ARG A 17 -10.37 11.19 31.31
N ALA A 18 -10.01 12.46 31.25
CA ALA A 18 -10.26 13.40 32.35
C ALA A 18 -11.76 13.54 32.63
N VAL A 19 -12.59 13.61 31.58
CA VAL A 19 -14.07 13.59 31.70
C VAL A 19 -14.55 12.30 32.37
N HIS A 20 -14.03 11.14 31.98
CA HIS A 20 -14.39 9.86 32.58
C HIS A 20 -13.97 9.75 34.05
N GLU A 21 -12.81 10.29 34.42
CA GLU A 21 -12.28 10.30 35.78
C GLU A 21 -12.88 11.43 36.65
N GLY A 22 -13.77 12.27 36.10
CA GLY A 22 -14.35 13.42 36.80
C GLY A 22 -13.35 14.54 37.11
N LYS A 23 -12.20 14.57 36.41
CA LYS A 23 -11.13 15.56 36.61
C LYS A 23 -11.28 16.75 35.67
N VAL A 24 -10.94 17.94 36.15
CA VAL A 24 -10.84 19.14 35.31
C VAL A 24 -9.65 18.98 34.36
N PHE A 25 -9.92 18.99 33.06
CA PHE A 25 -8.88 18.97 32.03
C PHE A 25 -8.36 20.39 31.78
N VAL A 26 -7.05 20.57 31.91
CA VAL A 26 -6.37 21.83 31.57
C VAL A 26 -5.57 21.60 30.29
N ASP A 27 -5.95 22.28 29.21
CA ASP A 27 -5.17 22.30 27.96
C ASP A 27 -3.86 23.05 28.18
N LYS A 28 -2.73 22.44 27.80
CA LYS A 28 -1.39 22.93 28.18
C LYS A 28 -0.56 23.57 27.05
N PRO A 29 -1.05 23.69 25.81
CA PRO A 29 -0.62 24.79 24.95
C PRO A 29 -1.77 25.48 24.19
N PRO A 30 -1.62 26.78 23.83
CA PRO A 30 -2.54 27.41 22.88
C PRO A 30 -2.54 26.61 21.57
N GLY A 31 -3.72 26.34 21.05
CA GLY A 31 -3.89 25.66 19.76
C GLY A 31 -3.23 26.43 18.63
N LEU A 32 -3.19 25.82 17.44
CA LEU A 32 -2.72 26.51 16.24
C LEU A 32 -3.55 27.78 15.99
N PRO A 33 -2.92 28.88 15.51
CA PRO A 33 -3.65 30.07 15.06
C PRO A 33 -4.73 29.72 14.04
N ASN A 34 -5.85 30.44 14.07
CA ASN A 34 -7.00 30.18 13.19
C ASN A 34 -6.62 30.27 11.71
N ASP A 35 -5.71 31.15 11.33
CA ASP A 35 -5.26 31.29 9.93
C ASP A 35 -4.56 30.03 9.42
N ILE A 36 -3.74 29.40 10.28
CA ILE A 36 -3.09 28.11 9.98
C ILE A 36 -4.14 27.01 9.90
N ILE A 37 -5.07 26.96 10.86
CA ILE A 37 -6.15 25.97 10.86
C ILE A 37 -6.97 26.09 9.57
N ASN A 38 -7.39 27.28 9.20
CA ASN A 38 -8.19 27.52 8.00
C ASN A 38 -7.44 27.11 6.72
N SER A 39 -6.14 27.38 6.66
CA SER A 39 -5.28 26.99 5.53
C SER A 39 -5.17 25.47 5.39
N ILE A 40 -5.05 24.73 6.50
CA ILE A 40 -4.88 23.26 6.46
C ILE A 40 -6.19 22.48 6.51
N LYS A 41 -7.31 23.11 6.92
CA LYS A 41 -8.59 22.44 7.19
C LYS A 41 -9.11 21.69 5.97
N THR A 42 -9.04 22.30 4.80
CA THR A 42 -9.51 21.68 3.55
C THR A 42 -8.73 20.40 3.25
N THR A 43 -7.40 20.46 3.32
CA THR A 43 -6.52 19.29 3.12
C THR A 43 -6.79 18.22 4.18
N TYR A 44 -6.88 18.61 5.45
CA TYR A 44 -7.17 17.70 6.55
C TYR A 44 -8.50 16.95 6.35
N MET A 45 -9.58 17.67 6.00
CA MET A 45 -10.89 17.06 5.76
C MET A 45 -10.87 16.14 4.54
N SER A 46 -10.14 16.50 3.48
CA SER A 46 -9.93 15.62 2.33
C SER A 46 -9.16 14.34 2.71
N LEU A 47 -8.20 14.43 3.64
CA LEU A 47 -7.46 13.27 4.13
C LEU A 47 -8.29 12.39 5.08
N CYS A 48 -9.31 12.97 5.71
CA CYS A 48 -10.28 12.26 6.56
C CYS A 48 -11.44 11.63 5.77
N ASP A 49 -11.44 11.69 4.44
CA ASP A 49 -12.46 11.04 3.62
C ASP A 49 -12.51 9.53 3.91
N SER A 50 -13.71 9.00 4.17
CA SER A 50 -13.91 7.60 4.53
C SER A 50 -13.48 6.63 3.43
N ASN A 51 -13.61 7.00 2.15
CA ASN A 51 -13.15 6.17 1.03
C ASN A 51 -11.62 6.17 0.90
N LEU A 52 -10.96 7.27 1.28
CA LEU A 52 -9.51 7.32 1.38
C LEU A 52 -9.00 6.53 2.59
N LEU A 53 -9.60 6.70 3.76
CA LEU A 53 -9.21 6.01 4.99
C LEU A 53 -9.46 4.51 4.94
N SER A 54 -10.55 4.06 4.30
CA SER A 54 -10.79 2.63 4.06
C SER A 54 -9.64 2.00 3.26
N LYS A 55 -8.97 2.78 2.41
CA LYS A 55 -7.79 2.33 1.66
C LYS A 55 -6.55 2.11 2.53
N CYS A 56 -6.49 2.71 3.71
CA CYS A 56 -5.41 2.49 4.66
C CYS A 56 -5.59 1.20 5.47
N LEU A 57 -6.83 0.70 5.61
CA LEU A 57 -7.16 -0.47 6.45
C LEU A 57 -6.59 -1.78 5.90
N HIS A 58 -6.39 -1.89 4.59
CA HIS A 58 -5.86 -3.14 4.01
C HIS A 58 -4.37 -3.38 4.31
N GLY A 59 -3.67 -2.44 4.94
CA GLY A 59 -2.29 -2.62 5.38
C GLY A 59 -1.29 -2.92 4.26
N LYS A 60 -1.66 -2.65 3.00
CA LYS A 60 -0.76 -2.73 1.84
C LYS A 60 0.31 -1.63 1.97
N THR A 61 1.55 -1.96 1.62
CA THR A 61 2.63 -0.99 1.57
C THR A 61 2.31 0.04 0.48
N GLN A 62 2.43 1.33 0.79
CA GLN A 62 2.15 2.42 -0.15
C GLN A 62 3.20 2.55 -1.27
N ASN A 63 4.23 1.70 -1.30
CA ASN A 63 5.28 1.76 -2.31
C ASN A 63 4.90 0.98 -3.59
N ASN A 64 3.95 1.50 -4.34
CA ASN A 64 3.61 0.94 -5.65
C ASN A 64 4.81 0.91 -6.60
N ASN A 65 5.74 1.87 -6.46
CA ASN A 65 6.92 1.97 -7.32
C ASN A 65 7.86 0.77 -7.12
N GLU A 66 8.12 0.36 -5.88
CA GLU A 66 8.95 -0.83 -5.61
C GLU A 66 8.29 -2.10 -6.13
N SER A 67 6.97 -2.24 -5.95
CA SER A 67 6.23 -3.38 -6.49
C SER A 67 6.27 -3.41 -8.02
N PHE A 68 6.16 -2.26 -8.68
CA PHE A 68 6.23 -2.14 -10.14
C PHE A 68 7.65 -2.41 -10.66
N ASN A 69 8.68 -1.87 -10.00
CA ASN A 69 10.09 -2.13 -10.32
C ASN A 69 10.44 -3.62 -10.22
N ASN A 70 9.77 -4.36 -9.33
CA ASN A 70 9.92 -5.80 -9.26
C ASN A 70 9.32 -6.50 -10.50
N VAL A 71 8.28 -5.95 -11.13
CA VAL A 71 7.73 -6.49 -12.39
C VAL A 71 8.62 -6.14 -13.57
N ILE A 72 9.25 -4.96 -13.61
CA ILE A 72 10.20 -4.57 -14.68
C ILE A 72 11.37 -5.56 -14.81
N THR A 73 11.63 -6.40 -13.81
CA THR A 73 12.63 -7.48 -13.88
C THR A 73 12.44 -8.48 -15.02
N ILE A 74 11.31 -8.47 -15.76
CA ILE A 74 11.19 -9.24 -17.00
C ILE A 74 12.24 -8.81 -18.05
N LEU A 75 12.71 -7.57 -17.96
CA LEU A 75 13.76 -7.02 -18.81
C LEU A 75 15.13 -7.25 -18.16
N PRO A 76 16.17 -7.59 -18.94
CA PRO A 76 17.51 -7.71 -18.42
C PRO A 76 18.02 -6.34 -17.94
N LYS A 77 18.64 -6.33 -16.76
CA LYS A 77 19.17 -5.10 -16.13
C LYS A 77 20.65 -4.88 -16.40
N GLU A 78 21.37 -5.98 -16.65
CA GLU A 78 22.83 -6.01 -16.73
C GLU A 78 23.34 -5.98 -18.18
N THR A 79 22.45 -6.03 -19.16
CA THR A 79 22.80 -6.04 -20.58
C THR A 79 22.06 -4.95 -21.32
N PHE A 80 22.70 -4.43 -22.35
CA PHE A 80 22.06 -3.47 -23.25
C PHE A 80 20.87 -4.13 -23.96
N VAL A 81 19.79 -3.36 -24.09
CA VAL A 81 18.60 -3.72 -24.87
C VAL A 81 18.24 -2.58 -25.80
N GLU A 82 17.80 -2.92 -27.01
CA GLU A 82 17.30 -1.93 -27.96
C GLU A 82 16.06 -1.21 -27.40
N MET A 83 15.87 0.05 -27.79
CA MET A 83 14.74 0.88 -27.36
C MET A 83 13.37 0.24 -27.63
N GLN A 84 13.22 -0.48 -28.76
CA GLN A 84 11.97 -1.15 -29.11
C GLN A 84 11.65 -2.27 -28.10
N SER A 85 12.63 -3.12 -27.79
CA SER A 85 12.51 -4.19 -26.80
C SER A 85 12.27 -3.65 -25.40
N LEU A 86 12.96 -2.57 -25.02
CA LEU A 86 12.74 -1.89 -23.74
C LEU A 86 11.29 -1.38 -23.64
N THR A 87 10.82 -0.69 -24.67
CA THR A 87 9.46 -0.14 -24.73
C THR A 87 8.41 -1.25 -24.62
N LEU A 88 8.59 -2.34 -25.38
CA LEU A 88 7.69 -3.49 -25.32
C LEU A 88 7.67 -4.12 -23.93
N GLY A 89 8.83 -4.38 -23.34
CA GLY A 89 8.92 -5.01 -22.02
C GLY A 89 8.33 -4.14 -20.91
N VAL A 90 8.52 -2.82 -20.95
CA VAL A 90 7.89 -1.90 -20.00
C VAL A 90 6.36 -1.90 -20.17
N ASN A 91 5.85 -1.88 -21.39
CA ASN A 91 4.41 -1.96 -21.65
C ASN A 91 3.80 -3.27 -21.13
N ILE A 92 4.48 -4.41 -21.34
CA ILE A 92 4.08 -5.70 -20.77
C ILE A 92 4.12 -5.65 -19.24
N ALA A 93 5.16 -5.08 -18.64
CA ALA A 93 5.27 -4.96 -17.19
C ALA A 93 4.11 -4.12 -16.59
N VAL A 94 3.73 -3.03 -17.26
CA VAL A 94 2.57 -2.20 -16.88
C VAL A 94 1.27 -3.03 -16.93
N LEU A 95 1.08 -3.81 -18.00
CA LEU A 95 -0.08 -4.67 -18.16
C LEU A 95 -0.13 -5.75 -17.07
N LEU A 96 0.97 -6.45 -16.82
CA LEU A 96 1.07 -7.48 -15.80
C LEU A 96 0.85 -6.92 -14.38
N PHE A 97 1.34 -5.72 -14.11
CA PHE A 97 1.16 -5.07 -12.81
C PHE A 97 -0.32 -4.75 -12.54
N ASN A 98 -1.00 -4.16 -13.53
CA ASN A 98 -2.37 -3.67 -13.39
C ASN A 98 -3.42 -4.77 -13.58
N SER A 99 -3.25 -5.60 -14.60
CA SER A 99 -4.26 -6.56 -15.06
C SER A 99 -3.84 -8.02 -14.89
N GLY A 100 -2.61 -8.28 -14.44
CA GLY A 100 -2.10 -9.65 -14.33
C GLY A 100 -1.83 -10.30 -15.69
N TYR A 101 -1.58 -11.60 -15.67
CA TYR A 101 -1.36 -12.41 -16.87
C TYR A 101 -2.61 -12.54 -17.73
N LEU A 102 -3.81 -12.53 -17.12
CA LEU A 102 -5.07 -12.51 -17.88
C LEU A 102 -5.22 -11.23 -18.74
N GLY A 103 -4.55 -10.13 -18.40
CA GLY A 103 -4.50 -8.95 -19.25
C GLY A 103 -3.83 -9.20 -20.62
N LEU A 104 -2.97 -10.22 -20.74
CA LEU A 104 -2.33 -10.57 -22.01
C LEU A 104 -3.29 -11.22 -23.01
N LEU A 105 -4.45 -11.73 -22.57
CA LEU A 105 -5.41 -12.38 -23.47
C LEU A 105 -5.83 -11.45 -24.62
N ASP A 106 -6.11 -10.18 -24.30
CA ASP A 106 -6.49 -9.19 -25.29
C ASP A 106 -5.33 -8.83 -26.23
N VAL A 107 -4.10 -8.84 -25.73
CA VAL A 107 -2.89 -8.61 -26.55
C VAL A 107 -2.75 -9.72 -27.58
N PHE A 108 -2.80 -10.99 -27.15
CA PHE A 108 -2.71 -12.13 -28.07
C PHE A 108 -3.85 -12.16 -29.08
N LYS A 109 -5.08 -11.85 -28.64
CA LYS A 109 -6.24 -11.72 -29.53
C LYS A 109 -6.02 -10.66 -30.61
N ASN A 110 -5.52 -9.48 -30.25
CA ASN A 110 -5.24 -8.40 -31.20
C ASN A 110 -4.09 -8.74 -32.16
N LEU A 111 -3.16 -9.59 -31.74
CA LEU A 111 -2.09 -10.14 -32.58
C LEU A 111 -2.54 -11.31 -33.47
N GLY A 112 -3.82 -11.71 -33.40
CA GLY A 112 -4.34 -12.85 -34.16
C GLY A 112 -3.89 -14.22 -33.62
N VAL A 113 -3.39 -14.28 -32.38
CA VAL A 113 -2.91 -15.50 -31.74
C VAL A 113 -4.01 -16.06 -30.85
N SER A 114 -4.50 -17.26 -31.19
CA SER A 114 -5.43 -18.01 -30.35
C SER A 114 -4.67 -18.74 -29.23
N LEU A 115 -4.95 -18.38 -27.98
CA LEU A 115 -4.39 -19.08 -26.82
C LEU A 115 -5.20 -20.36 -26.54
N GLY A 116 -4.48 -21.45 -26.22
CA GLY A 116 -5.09 -22.71 -25.78
C GLY A 116 -5.67 -22.60 -24.37
N GLN A 117 -6.65 -23.46 -24.05
CA GLN A 117 -7.31 -23.48 -22.74
C GLN A 117 -6.32 -23.65 -21.58
N GLU A 118 -5.29 -24.48 -21.76
CA GLU A 118 -4.27 -24.72 -20.73
C GLU A 118 -3.43 -23.46 -20.45
N THR A 119 -3.12 -22.66 -21.48
CA THR A 119 -2.41 -21.38 -21.30
C THR A 119 -3.25 -20.41 -20.48
N VAL A 120 -4.55 -20.30 -20.79
CA VAL A 120 -5.48 -19.43 -20.06
C VAL A 120 -5.63 -19.87 -18.60
N LYS A 121 -5.73 -21.19 -18.35
CA LYS A 121 -5.74 -21.74 -16.99
C LYS A 121 -4.45 -21.40 -16.23
N ASN A 122 -3.29 -21.55 -16.87
CA ASN A 122 -2.01 -21.19 -16.27
C ASN A 122 -1.90 -19.70 -15.96
N PHE A 123 -2.41 -18.81 -16.83
CA PHE A 123 -2.47 -17.36 -16.55
C PHE A 123 -3.32 -17.08 -15.30
N SER A 124 -4.50 -17.69 -15.20
CA SER A 124 -5.35 -17.58 -14.01
C SER A 124 -4.68 -18.10 -12.74
N LEU A 125 -3.90 -19.18 -12.84
CA LEU A 125 -3.12 -19.73 -11.72
C LEU A 125 -2.04 -18.75 -11.26
N MET A 126 -1.25 -18.21 -12.21
CA MET A 126 -0.20 -17.23 -11.91
C MET A 126 -0.77 -15.97 -11.24
N ASP A 127 -1.90 -15.46 -11.72
CA ASP A 127 -2.58 -14.32 -11.10
C ASP A 127 -3.08 -14.63 -9.68
N SER A 128 -3.59 -15.84 -9.48
CA SER A 128 -4.04 -16.30 -8.16
C SER A 128 -2.86 -16.38 -7.17
N GLU A 129 -1.73 -16.95 -7.59
CA GLU A 129 -0.52 -17.03 -6.76
C GLU A 129 0.07 -15.66 -6.45
N ARG A 130 0.09 -14.74 -7.43
CA ARG A 130 0.47 -13.34 -7.22
C ARG A 130 -0.37 -12.69 -6.12
N VAL A 131 -1.70 -12.85 -6.17
CA VAL A 131 -2.62 -12.30 -5.16
C VAL A 131 -2.42 -12.97 -3.80
N LYS A 132 -2.23 -14.29 -3.75
CA LYS A 132 -1.94 -15.03 -2.50
C LYS A 132 -0.64 -14.54 -1.86
N SER A 133 0.42 -14.40 -2.65
CA SER A 133 1.72 -13.90 -2.20
C SER A 133 1.60 -12.47 -1.65
N ALA A 134 0.92 -11.58 -2.37
CA ALA A 134 0.68 -10.21 -1.92
C ALA A 134 -0.10 -10.16 -0.58
N LYS A 135 -1.14 -10.99 -0.43
CA LYS A 135 -1.88 -11.14 0.83
C LYS A 135 -0.97 -11.64 1.94
N ARG A 136 -0.17 -12.69 1.70
CA ARG A 136 0.80 -13.22 2.67
C ARG A 136 1.77 -12.14 3.15
N HIS A 137 2.39 -11.39 2.23
CA HIS A 137 3.34 -10.34 2.58
C HIS A 137 2.72 -9.15 3.33
N SER A 138 1.41 -8.93 3.16
CA SER A 138 0.65 -7.91 3.90
C SER A 138 0.34 -8.29 5.35
N LEU A 139 0.46 -9.58 5.71
CA LEU A 139 0.15 -10.07 7.05
C LEU A 139 1.06 -9.44 8.12
N PRO A 140 0.54 -9.14 9.31
CA PRO A 140 1.33 -8.62 10.42
C PRO A 140 2.51 -9.53 10.79
N THR A 141 2.33 -10.85 10.74
CA THR A 141 3.36 -11.86 11.03
C THR A 141 4.57 -11.73 10.09
N SER A 142 4.32 -11.54 8.79
CA SER A 142 5.37 -11.33 7.79
C SER A 142 6.10 -9.99 7.99
N LYS A 143 5.41 -8.94 8.45
CA LYS A 143 6.03 -7.65 8.81
C LYS A 143 6.92 -7.77 10.05
N LEU A 144 6.44 -8.46 11.08
CA LEU A 144 7.18 -8.70 12.33
C LEU A 144 8.43 -9.55 12.11
N SER A 145 8.32 -10.60 11.29
CA SER A 145 9.45 -11.43 10.90
C SER A 145 10.55 -10.61 10.20
N ARG A 146 10.16 -9.72 9.27
CA ARG A 146 11.09 -8.82 8.58
C ARG A 146 11.81 -7.86 9.54
N LYS A 147 11.08 -7.28 10.50
CA LYS A 147 11.68 -6.43 11.55
C LYS A 147 12.66 -7.19 12.44
N LYS A 148 12.39 -8.45 12.77
CA LYS A 148 13.32 -9.29 13.54
C LYS A 148 14.63 -9.56 12.80
N GLY A 149 14.57 -9.76 11.47
CA GLY A 149 15.76 -9.97 10.63
C GLY A 149 16.65 -8.74 10.48
N ASN A 150 16.08 -7.53 10.60
CA ASN A 150 16.79 -6.25 10.46
C ASN A 150 17.31 -5.67 11.79
N LEU A 151 17.19 -6.39 12.91
CA LEU A 151 17.83 -5.95 14.15
C LEU A 151 19.35 -6.05 13.99
N PRO A 152 20.12 -4.97 14.27
CA PRO A 152 21.57 -5.05 14.24
C PRO A 152 22.00 -6.15 15.21
N LYS A 153 22.81 -7.11 14.73
CA LYS A 153 23.51 -8.05 15.61
C LYS A 153 24.28 -7.19 16.61
N ARG A 154 23.89 -7.22 17.89
CA ARG A 154 24.61 -6.51 18.95
C ARG A 154 26.05 -6.99 18.91
N LEU A 155 26.96 -6.14 18.44
CA LEU A 155 28.39 -6.30 18.67
C LEU A 155 28.58 -6.10 20.17
N ASN A 156 28.77 -7.22 20.88
CA ASN A 156 29.23 -7.17 22.26
C ASN A 156 30.71 -6.78 22.19
N TYR A 157 31.02 -5.55 22.61
CA TYR A 157 32.36 -5.15 23.02
C TYR A 157 32.55 -5.51 24.49
#